data_AF-A0A5J4NV35-F1
#
_entry.id   AF-A0A5J4NV35-F1
#
_cell.length_a   1.000
_cell.length_b   1.000
_cell.length_c   1.000
_cell.angle_alpha   90.00
_cell.angle_beta   90.00
_cell.angle_gamma   90.00
#
_symmetry.space_group_name_H-M   'P 1'
#
loop_
_entity.id
_entity.type
_entity.pdbx_description
1 polymer ?
#
loop_
_entity_poly.entity_id
_entity_poly.type
_entity_poly.pdbx_seq_one_letter_code
_entity_poly.pdbx_strand_id
1 'polypeptide(L)'
;MFRIPLKFPSKCECCVISSLPLLDVKACVNCQIIFNLVKGLYADKTSRAALCNQLVKGCQQLSFRELQAACVKMVYEYLDAWLTTMTKELDPLKTCKLLQVGSTCGTNVAEPEPPIKTRKDNSEKQLELFGK
;
A
#
# COMPACT_ATOMS: atom_id res chain seq x y z
N MET A 1 51.29 26.49 27.47
CA MET A 1 51.71 25.67 26.30
C MET A 1 51.11 24.28 26.54
N PHE A 2 50.22 23.72 25.74
CA PHE A 2 50.22 23.60 24.28
C PHE A 2 48.81 23.79 23.69
N ARG A 3 48.72 24.61 22.63
CA ARG A 3 47.61 24.61 21.68
C ARG A 3 47.92 23.55 20.63
N ILE A 4 47.00 22.63 20.36
CA ILE A 4 47.02 21.81 19.14
C ILE A 4 45.89 22.32 18.23
N PRO A 5 46.18 22.75 16.99
CA PRO A 5 45.17 23.23 16.07
C PRO A 5 44.44 22.04 15.42
N LEU A 6 43.14 21.91 15.64
CA LEU A 6 42.31 21.04 14.83
C LEU A 6 42.10 21.71 13.46
N LYS A 7 42.90 21.29 12.48
CA LYS A 7 42.76 21.62 11.07
C LYS A 7 41.51 20.91 10.55
N PHE A 8 40.43 21.65 10.32
CA PHE A 8 39.27 21.17 9.57
C PHE A 8 39.67 20.91 8.11
N PRO A 9 39.52 19.69 7.57
CA PRO A 9 39.51 19.49 6.13
C PRO A 9 38.18 20.00 5.56
N SER A 10 38.29 21.03 4.73
CA SER A 10 37.24 21.83 4.12
C SER A 10 36.66 21.21 2.83
N LYS A 11 36.25 19.93 2.88
CA LYS A 11 35.39 19.31 1.86
C LYS A 11 34.47 18.26 2.50
N CYS A 12 33.40 18.73 3.14
CA CYS A 12 32.22 17.90 3.34
C CYS A 12 31.46 17.88 2.01
N GLU A 13 31.77 16.94 1.13
CA GLU A 13 30.79 16.50 0.15
C GLU A 13 29.62 15.91 0.93
N CYS A 14 28.44 16.49 0.75
CA CYS A 14 27.22 16.11 1.46
C CYS A 14 27.04 14.60 1.39
N CYS A 15 26.96 13.97 2.56
CA CYS A 15 26.50 12.59 2.68
C CYS A 15 25.08 12.56 2.09
N VAL A 16 24.95 12.05 0.86
CA VAL A 16 23.66 11.84 0.22
C VAL A 16 22.94 10.85 1.11
N ILE A 17 21.96 11.34 1.88
CA ILE A 17 20.99 10.49 2.58
C ILE A 17 20.08 9.91 1.48
N SER A 18 20.62 9.01 0.66
CA SER A 18 19.85 8.28 -0.34
C SER A 18 19.18 7.12 0.38
N SER A 19 17.94 7.37 0.80
CA SER A 19 16.87 6.38 0.97
C SER A 19 17.23 5.09 1.72
N LEU A 20 16.78 4.95 2.97
CA LEU A 20 16.83 3.68 3.68
C LEU A 20 16.03 2.61 2.90
N PRO A 21 16.68 1.61 2.28
CA PRO A 21 16.04 0.77 1.26
C PRO A 21 14.89 -0.10 1.80
N LEU A 22 14.88 -0.37 3.10
CA LEU A 22 13.85 -1.18 3.76
C LEU A 22 12.49 -0.48 3.87
N LEU A 23 12.47 0.85 4.00
CA LEU A 23 11.22 1.61 4.11
C LEU A 23 10.49 1.66 2.76
N ASP A 24 11.27 1.73 1.69
CA ASP A 24 10.82 1.86 0.32
C ASP A 24 10.16 0.56 -0.19
N VAL A 25 10.79 -0.59 0.07
CA VAL A 25 10.23 -1.92 -0.24
C VAL A 25 8.94 -2.17 0.55
N LYS A 26 8.91 -1.80 1.84
CA LYS A 26 7.72 -1.97 2.69
C LYS A 26 6.54 -1.12 2.18
N ALA A 27 6.80 0.10 1.72
CA ALA A 27 5.77 0.96 1.13
C ALA A 27 5.16 0.33 -0.12
N CYS A 28 5.99 -0.21 -1.01
CA CYS A 28 5.54 -0.91 -2.22
C CYS A 28 4.67 -2.13 -1.89
N VAL A 29 5.10 -2.98 -0.94
CA VAL A 29 4.32 -4.15 -0.51
C VAL A 29 2.98 -3.74 0.09
N ASN A 30 2.95 -2.74 0.97
CA ASN A 30 1.71 -2.25 1.56
C ASN A 30 0.75 -1.70 0.50
N CYS A 31 1.27 -0.95 -0.47
CA CYS A 31 0.49 -0.45 -1.58
C CYS A 31 -0.16 -1.62 -2.35
N GLN A 32 0.61 -2.66 -2.68
CA GLN A 32 0.07 -3.84 -3.38
C GLN A 32 -1.00 -4.54 -2.56
N ILE A 33 -0.82 -4.67 -1.24
CA ILE A 33 -1.84 -5.24 -0.34
C ILE A 33 -3.12 -4.41 -0.40
N ILE A 34 -3.02 -3.09 -0.30
CA ILE A 34 -4.18 -2.18 -0.34
C ILE A 34 -4.92 -2.32 -1.67
N PHE A 35 -4.22 -2.30 -2.80
CA PHE A 35 -4.87 -2.42 -4.11
C PHE A 35 -5.45 -3.81 -4.36
N ASN A 36 -4.85 -4.87 -3.80
CA ASN A 36 -5.48 -6.19 -3.79
C ASN A 36 -6.76 -6.21 -2.96
N LEU A 37 -6.78 -5.55 -1.80
CA LEU A 37 -8.00 -5.41 -1.00
C LEU A 37 -9.09 -4.65 -1.75
N VAL A 38 -8.74 -3.53 -2.39
CA VAL A 38 -9.67 -2.74 -3.23
C VAL A 38 -10.25 -3.60 -4.35
N LYS A 39 -9.41 -4.37 -5.04
CA LYS A 39 -9.83 -5.31 -6.09
C LYS A 39 -10.81 -6.35 -5.55
N GLY A 40 -10.55 -6.90 -4.36
CA GLY A 40 -11.46 -7.80 -3.66
C GLY A 40 -12.81 -7.16 -3.33
N LEU A 41 -12.82 -5.94 -2.81
CA LEU A 41 -14.04 -5.18 -2.52
C LEU A 41 -14.85 -4.88 -3.78
N TYR A 42 -14.20 -4.61 -4.91
CA TYR A 42 -14.89 -4.35 -6.17
C TYR A 42 -15.44 -5.62 -6.82
N ALA A 43 -14.87 -6.78 -6.52
CA ALA A 43 -15.37 -8.08 -6.98
C ALA A 43 -16.50 -8.64 -6.10
N ASP A 44 -16.50 -8.32 -4.80
CA ASP A 44 -17.48 -8.81 -3.84
C ASP A 44 -18.88 -8.21 -4.05
N LYS A 45 -19.90 -9.06 -4.21
CA LYS A 45 -21.27 -8.63 -4.47
C LYS A 45 -21.86 -7.79 -3.33
N THR A 46 -21.51 -8.10 -2.08
CA THR A 46 -22.03 -7.38 -0.91
C THR A 46 -21.49 -5.95 -0.87
N SER A 47 -20.19 -5.80 -1.09
CA SER A 47 -19.49 -4.52 -1.16
C SER A 47 -20.00 -3.67 -2.32
N ARG A 48 -20.26 -4.27 -3.49
CA ARG A 48 -20.86 -3.59 -4.65
C ARG A 48 -22.27 -3.07 -4.34
N ALA A 49 -23.10 -3.87 -3.68
CA ALA A 49 -24.44 -3.44 -3.26
C ALA A 49 -24.38 -2.31 -2.21
N ALA A 50 -23.43 -2.37 -1.28
CA ALA A 50 -23.20 -1.30 -0.31
C ALA A 50 -22.78 0.01 -1.00
N LEU A 51 -21.85 -0.06 -1.96
CA LEU A 51 -21.42 1.07 -2.79
C LEU A 51 -22.58 1.68 -3.60
N CYS A 52 -23.39 0.83 -4.23
CA CYS A 52 -24.59 1.26 -4.96
C CYS A 52 -25.55 2.04 -4.05
N ASN A 53 -25.82 1.51 -2.85
CA ASN A 53 -26.70 2.16 -1.89
C ASN A 53 -26.14 3.51 -1.41
N GLN A 54 -24.83 3.62 -1.18
CA GLN A 54 -24.20 4.88 -0.79
C GLN A 54 -24.30 5.93 -1.90
N LEU A 55 -24.06 5.54 -3.16
CA LEU A 55 -24.19 6.45 -4.30
C LEU A 55 -25.63 6.89 -4.53
N VAL A 56 -26.61 5.98 -4.40
CA VAL A 56 -28.05 6.32 -4.47
C VAL A 56 -28.43 7.29 -3.36
N LYS A 57 -27.97 7.09 -2.13
CA LYS A 57 -28.18 8.06 -1.03
C LYS A 57 -27.56 9.41 -1.34
N GLY A 58 -26.38 9.43 -1.96
CA GLY A 58 -25.75 10.66 -2.47
C GLY A 58 -26.60 11.36 -3.53
N CYS A 59 -27.13 10.62 -4.50
CA CYS A 59 -28.06 11.16 -5.50
C CYS A 59 -29.31 11.77 -4.86
N GLN A 60 -29.79 11.22 -3.75
CA GLN A 60 -30.96 11.73 -3.04
C GLN A 60 -30.74 13.06 -2.31
N GLN A 61 -29.49 13.47 -2.12
CA GLN A 61 -29.15 14.79 -1.56
C GLN A 61 -29.24 15.92 -2.60
N LEU A 62 -29.48 15.60 -3.88
CA LEU A 62 -29.57 16.58 -4.95
C LEU A 62 -30.91 17.32 -4.92
N SER A 63 -30.85 18.65 -5.00
CA SER A 63 -32.03 19.54 -4.89
C SER A 63 -32.96 19.48 -6.10
N PHE A 64 -32.47 19.04 -7.26
CA PHE A 64 -33.21 19.02 -8.52
C PHE A 64 -33.70 17.60 -8.82
N ARG A 65 -35.01 17.43 -8.94
CA ARG A 65 -35.66 16.12 -9.08
C ARG A 65 -35.26 15.38 -10.36
N GLU A 66 -35.11 16.08 -11.46
CA GLU A 66 -34.69 15.49 -12.74
C GLU A 66 -33.25 14.97 -12.67
N LEU A 67 -32.37 15.73 -12.02
CA LEU A 67 -30.98 15.35 -11.81
C LEU A 67 -30.86 14.17 -10.82
N GLN A 68 -31.69 14.14 -9.77
CA GLN A 68 -31.77 13.03 -8.84
C GLN A 68 -32.14 11.73 -9.57
N ALA A 69 -33.18 11.75 -10.41
CA ALA A 69 -33.62 10.60 -11.18
C ALA A 69 -32.54 10.12 -12.17
N ALA A 70 -31.91 11.05 -12.88
CA ALA A 70 -30.81 10.75 -13.80
C ALA A 70 -29.59 10.16 -13.08
N CYS A 71 -29.22 10.70 -11.92
CA CYS A 71 -28.12 10.20 -11.09
C CYS A 71 -28.37 8.76 -10.62
N VAL A 72 -29.55 8.49 -10.06
CA VAL A 72 -29.93 7.14 -9.61
C VAL A 72 -29.90 6.15 -10.77
N LYS A 73 -30.43 6.55 -11.94
CA LYS A 73 -30.41 5.72 -13.15
C LYS A 73 -28.97 5.42 -13.58
N MET A 74 -28.09 6.41 -13.60
CA MET A 74 -26.67 6.20 -13.94
C MET A 74 -25.97 5.24 -12.98
N VAL A 75 -26.22 5.36 -11.67
CA VAL A 75 -25.64 4.45 -10.69
C VAL A 75 -26.06 3.01 -10.96
N TYR A 76 -27.34 2.75 -11.21
CA TYR A 76 -27.80 1.39 -11.51
C TYR A 76 -27.29 0.84 -12.84
N GLU A 77 -27.20 1.67 -13.89
CA GLU A 77 -26.79 1.22 -15.22
C GLU A 77 -25.29 1.01 -15.36
N TYR A 78 -24.48 1.89 -14.76
CA TYR A 78 -23.04 1.94 -15.04
C TYR A 78 -22.15 1.43 -13.91
N LEU A 79 -22.60 1.46 -12.65
CA LEU A 79 -21.72 1.11 -11.52
C LEU A 79 -21.21 -0.33 -11.62
N ASP A 80 -22.07 -1.27 -12.00
CA ASP A 80 -21.68 -2.68 -12.11
C ASP A 80 -20.62 -2.87 -13.21
N ALA A 81 -20.88 -2.33 -14.41
CA ALA A 81 -19.95 -2.39 -15.54
C ALA A 81 -18.62 -1.70 -15.19
N TRP A 82 -18.66 -0.54 -14.52
CA TRP A 82 -17.47 0.19 -14.10
C TRP A 82 -16.64 -0.58 -13.07
N LEU A 83 -17.26 -1.11 -12.01
CA LEU A 83 -16.57 -1.93 -11.00
C LEU A 83 -15.95 -3.19 -11.62
N THR A 84 -16.66 -3.83 -12.55
CA THR A 84 -16.14 -4.98 -13.29
C THR A 84 -14.90 -4.61 -14.10
N THR A 85 -14.94 -3.49 -14.82
CA THR A 85 -13.77 -2.99 -15.56
C THR A 85 -12.62 -2.66 -14.63
N MET A 86 -12.89 -1.99 -13.52
CA MET A 86 -11.86 -1.68 -12.51
C MET A 86 -11.22 -2.94 -11.94
N THR A 87 -11.97 -4.01 -11.66
CA THR A 87 -11.34 -5.27 -11.22
C THR A 87 -10.41 -5.89 -12.27
N LYS A 88 -10.67 -5.67 -13.56
CA LYS A 88 -9.82 -6.21 -14.64
C LYS A 88 -8.56 -5.38 -14.83
N GLU A 89 -8.72 -4.07 -14.93
CA GLU A 89 -7.63 -3.14 -15.25
C GLU A 89 -6.74 -2.78 -14.06
N LEU A 90 -7.26 -2.90 -12.83
CA LEU A 90 -6.50 -2.59 -11.63
C LEU A 90 -5.47 -3.69 -11.35
N ASP A 91 -4.22 -3.42 -11.72
CA ASP A 91 -3.04 -4.22 -11.43
C ASP A 91 -2.28 -3.58 -10.25
N PRO A 92 -2.25 -4.23 -9.06
CA PRO A 92 -1.66 -3.65 -7.86
C PRO A 92 -0.20 -3.23 -8.04
N LEU A 93 0.60 -4.00 -8.78
CA LEU A 93 2.01 -3.69 -8.98
C LEU A 93 2.20 -2.46 -9.89
N LYS A 94 1.51 -2.43 -11.03
CA LYS A 94 1.55 -1.32 -11.99
C LYS A 94 0.98 -0.06 -11.37
N THR A 95 -0.10 -0.14 -10.61
CA THR A 95 -0.69 1.00 -9.92
C THR A 95 0.27 1.56 -8.88
N CYS A 96 0.90 0.72 -8.05
CA CYS A 96 1.86 1.19 -7.05
C CYS A 96 3.14 1.76 -7.67
N LYS A 97 3.59 1.20 -8.79
CA LYS A 97 4.70 1.74 -9.59
C LYS A 97 4.34 3.10 -10.20
N LEU A 98 3.14 3.24 -10.75
CA LEU A 98 2.64 4.49 -11.32
C LEU A 98 2.53 5.59 -10.26
N LEU A 99 2.03 5.24 -9.08
CA LEU A 99 1.89 6.15 -7.95
C LEU A 99 3.23 6.44 -7.23
N GLN A 100 4.33 5.81 -7.68
CA GLN A 100 5.66 5.94 -7.09
C GLN A 100 5.67 5.69 -5.57
N VAL A 101 4.85 4.73 -5.11
CA VAL A 101 4.82 4.34 -3.69
C VAL A 101 6.03 3.45 -3.42
N GLY A 102 7.17 4.11 -3.19
CA GLY A 102 8.49 3.51 -3.13
C GLY A 102 9.22 3.62 -4.47
N SER A 103 10.45 4.14 -4.41
CA SER A 103 11.45 4.24 -5.49
C SER A 103 11.75 2.90 -6.19
N THR A 104 11.50 1.77 -5.51
CA THR A 104 11.87 0.41 -5.95
C THR A 104 10.70 -0.43 -6.46
N CYS A 105 9.48 0.12 -6.52
CA CYS A 105 8.29 -0.64 -6.91
C CYS A 105 8.37 -1.01 -8.41
N GLY A 106 8.89 -2.19 -8.72
CA GLY A 106 9.05 -2.72 -10.07
C GLY A 106 10.46 -2.64 -10.67
N THR A 107 11.51 -2.52 -9.87
CA THR A 107 12.81 -3.14 -10.20
C THR A 107 12.71 -4.62 -9.84
N ASN A 108 13.44 -5.50 -10.53
CA ASN A 108 13.44 -6.93 -10.22
C ASN A 108 14.00 -7.17 -8.80
N VAL A 109 13.16 -7.04 -7.78
CA VAL A 109 13.25 -7.89 -6.60
C VAL A 109 12.65 -9.19 -7.10
N ALA A 110 13.48 -10.23 -7.16
CA ALA A 110 13.01 -11.60 -7.40
C ALA A 110 11.72 -11.83 -6.62
N GLU A 111 10.75 -12.48 -7.27
CA GLU A 111 9.54 -13.00 -6.66
C GLU A 111 9.80 -13.37 -5.19
N PRO A 112 9.08 -12.79 -4.21
CA PRO A 112 9.24 -13.23 -2.84
C PRO A 112 8.75 -14.68 -2.79
N GLU A 113 9.69 -15.60 -2.79
CA GLU A 113 9.47 -16.99 -2.46
C GLU A 113 8.64 -17.06 -1.16
N PRO A 114 7.70 -18.01 -1.04
CA PRO A 114 6.91 -18.19 0.17
C PRO A 114 7.84 -18.26 1.39
N PRO A 115 7.48 -17.68 2.54
CA PRO A 115 8.39 -17.45 3.65
C PRO A 115 9.08 -18.76 4.08
N ILE A 116 10.36 -18.87 3.72
CA ILE A 116 11.28 -19.88 4.19
C ILE A 116 11.43 -19.68 5.70
N LYS A 117 10.83 -20.58 6.49
CA LYS A 117 11.10 -20.70 7.92
C LYS A 117 12.45 -21.37 8.10
N THR A 118 13.45 -20.64 8.60
CA THR A 118 14.53 -21.11 9.49
C THR A 118 15.44 -19.90 9.75
N ARG A 119 15.83 -19.56 10.99
CA ARG A 119 16.74 -20.34 11.83
C ARG A 119 16.71 -19.75 13.26
N LYS A 120 16.42 -20.56 14.28
CA LYS A 120 16.82 -20.30 15.68
C LYS A 120 18.10 -21.11 15.88
N ASP A 121 19.23 -20.43 16.07
CA ASP A 121 20.46 -21.00 16.64
C ASP A 121 20.78 -20.13 17.86
N ASN A 122 20.23 -20.55 18.99
CA ASN A 122 20.94 -21.14 20.13
C ASN A 122 21.50 -20.09 21.10
N SER A 123 20.73 -19.81 22.15
CA SER A 123 21.26 -19.37 23.44
C SER A 123 20.85 -20.37 24.52
N GLU A 124 21.50 -21.53 24.57
CA GLU A 124 21.54 -22.36 25.76
C GLU A 124 22.32 -21.66 26.87
N LYS A 125 21.59 -20.95 27.74
CA LYS A 125 21.81 -20.94 29.20
C LYS A 125 20.77 -20.06 29.88
N GLN A 126 19.83 -20.70 30.57
CA GLN A 126 19.32 -20.37 31.91
C GLN A 126 18.10 -21.28 32.19
N LEU A 127 18.38 -22.58 32.33
CA LEU A 127 17.77 -23.42 33.37
C LEU A 127 18.83 -23.34 34.50
N GLU A 128 18.56 -22.99 35.75
CA GLU A 128 17.58 -23.55 36.68
C GLU A 128 17.28 -22.55 37.82
N LEU A 129 16.00 -22.41 38.20
CA LEU A 129 15.38 -21.80 39.42
C LEU A 129 14.05 -21.22 38.91
N PHE A 130 12.89 -21.87 38.95
CA PHE A 130 12.20 -22.44 40.10
C PHE A 130 11.25 -23.52 39.59
N GLY A 131 11.44 -24.75 40.05
CA GLY A 131 10.65 -25.91 39.69
C GLY A 131 10.73 -26.98 40.77
N LYS A 132 10.22 -26.64 41.96
CA LYS A 132 9.57 -27.55 42.91
C LYS A 132 8.44 -26.79 43.56
#